data_AF-A0A948KGF3-F1
#
_entry.id   AF-A0A948KGF3-F1
#
_cell.length_a   1.000
_cell.length_b   1.000
_cell.length_c   1.000
_cell.angle_alpha   90.00
_cell.angle_beta   90.00
_cell.angle_gamma   90.00
#
_symmetry.space_group_name_H-M   'P 1'
#
loop_
_entity.id
_entity.type
_entity.pdbx_description
1 polymer ?
#
loop_
_entity_poly.entity_id
_entity_poly.type
_entity_poly.pdbx_seq_one_letter_code
_entity_poly.pdbx_strand_id
1 'polypeptide(L)'
;MIDLGWWGHIAFTWEFFAAVMSIVFIDLVLAGDNAVVIAMAVKNLPGRQRLWGIGLGAGGAVVVRVICTFLVAQLLNMQFIKLIGGAVIIWIAVKLLTEGAKEECQDRECGSFWQALWIIIVADMSMGIDNMLAVGAASRGNLFLLLFGLALSIPFVVFMSNMLSKLMDRYPIILWAGAAILGKVGGEMMITDPWVHGLLSPPKWVEYAVMVFFVLFICGLSKLLLNRRKAAISIEQPAATDGAV
;
A
#
# COMPACT_ATOMS: atom_id res chain seq x y z
N MET A 1 8.46 -14.20 -25.72
CA MET A 1 7.27 -14.46 -24.90
C MET A 1 7.38 -15.90 -24.44
N ILE A 2 7.48 -16.14 -23.13
CA ILE A 2 7.47 -17.50 -22.58
C ILE A 2 6.11 -17.66 -21.92
N ASP A 3 5.30 -18.57 -22.45
CA ASP A 3 3.98 -18.88 -21.89
C ASP A 3 4.16 -19.94 -20.79
N LEU A 4 3.88 -19.58 -19.53
CA LEU A 4 3.96 -20.52 -18.41
C LEU A 4 2.58 -21.17 -18.12
N GLY A 5 1.61 -21.03 -19.01
CA GLY A 5 0.27 -21.59 -18.83
C GLY A 5 -0.40 -21.01 -17.58
N TRP A 6 -0.65 -21.86 -16.57
CA TRP A 6 -1.38 -21.48 -15.35
C TRP A 6 -0.66 -20.42 -14.47
N TRP A 7 0.63 -20.16 -14.72
CA TRP A 7 1.44 -19.18 -13.99
C TRP A 7 1.52 -17.80 -14.66
N GLY A 8 0.91 -17.64 -15.84
CA GLY A 8 0.88 -16.38 -16.61
C GLY A 8 1.93 -16.31 -17.72
N HIS A 9 2.03 -15.16 -18.38
CA HIS A 9 2.96 -14.95 -19.49
C HIS A 9 4.20 -14.17 -19.03
N ILE A 10 5.39 -14.64 -19.40
CA ILE A 10 6.64 -13.87 -19.27
C ILE A 10 6.83 -13.06 -20.56
N ALA A 11 6.57 -11.78 -20.46
CA ALA A 11 6.97 -10.80 -21.44
C ALA A 11 7.83 -9.75 -20.71
N PHE A 12 9.14 -9.75 -20.96
CA PHE A 12 10.04 -8.69 -20.51
C PHE A 12 9.78 -7.41 -21.32
N THR A 13 8.62 -6.80 -21.12
CA THR A 13 8.19 -5.56 -21.77
C THR A 13 8.33 -4.39 -20.81
N TRP A 14 8.29 -3.17 -21.34
CA TRP A 14 8.27 -1.96 -20.52
C TRP A 14 7.12 -1.96 -19.51
N GLU A 15 5.97 -2.54 -19.88
CA GLU A 15 4.82 -2.70 -18.99
C GLU A 15 5.11 -3.62 -17.79
N PHE A 16 5.84 -4.72 -18.00
CA PHE A 16 6.23 -5.62 -16.92
C PHE A 16 7.10 -4.91 -15.89
N PHE A 17 8.14 -4.20 -16.35
CA PHE A 17 9.01 -3.43 -15.46
C PHE A 17 8.25 -2.30 -14.74
N ALA A 18 7.35 -1.61 -15.44
CA ALA A 18 6.52 -0.57 -14.83
C ALA A 18 5.60 -1.14 -13.74
N ALA A 19 5.00 -2.32 -13.96
CA ALA A 19 4.15 -2.98 -12.98
C ALA A 19 4.96 -3.47 -11.76
N VAL A 20 6.12 -4.11 -11.96
CA VAL A 20 7.01 -4.53 -10.86
C VAL A 20 7.49 -3.32 -10.05
N MET A 21 7.93 -2.25 -10.71
CA MET A 21 8.33 -1.02 -10.03
C MET A 21 7.16 -0.39 -9.26
N SER A 22 5.95 -0.42 -9.81
CA SER A 22 4.75 0.06 -9.12
C SER A 22 4.45 -0.77 -7.88
N ILE A 23 4.51 -2.10 -7.97
CA ILE A 23 4.33 -3.01 -6.82
C ILE A 23 5.35 -2.71 -5.73
N VAL A 24 6.64 -2.64 -6.07
CA VAL A 24 7.70 -2.33 -5.11
C VAL A 24 7.51 -0.94 -4.51
N PHE A 25 7.12 0.05 -5.30
CA PHE A 25 6.92 1.42 -4.82
C PHE A 25 5.71 1.54 -3.89
N ILE A 26 4.58 0.94 -4.27
CA ILE A 26 3.37 0.87 -3.45
C ILE A 26 3.69 0.16 -2.13
N ASP A 27 4.31 -1.02 -2.19
CA ASP A 27 4.74 -1.77 -1.01
C ASP A 27 5.64 -0.93 -0.10
N LEU A 28 6.60 -0.19 -0.66
CA LEU A 28 7.55 0.59 0.12
C LEU A 28 6.87 1.79 0.79
N VAL A 29 6.00 2.52 0.07
CA VAL A 29 5.26 3.67 0.61
C VAL A 29 4.32 3.24 1.73
N LEU A 30 3.61 2.12 1.56
CA LEU A 30 2.73 1.58 2.60
C LEU A 30 3.54 0.92 3.74
N ALA A 31 4.69 0.30 3.49
CA ALA A 31 5.46 -0.38 4.54
C ALA A 31 6.37 0.53 5.38
N GLY A 32 6.38 1.85 5.14
CA GLY A 32 7.26 2.81 5.81
C GLY A 32 7.27 2.70 7.34
N ASP A 33 6.10 2.46 7.95
CA ASP A 33 5.93 2.33 9.40
C ASP A 33 5.89 0.87 9.89
N ASN A 34 5.73 -0.12 9.00
CA ASN A 34 5.71 -1.55 9.35
C ASN A 34 7.04 -2.05 9.93
N ALA A 35 8.16 -1.52 9.47
CA ALA A 35 9.47 -1.88 10.01
C ALA A 35 9.65 -1.44 11.47
N VAL A 36 9.01 -0.34 11.87
CA VAL A 36 9.02 0.16 13.25
C VAL A 36 8.19 -0.76 14.15
N VAL A 37 7.01 -1.20 13.70
CA VAL A 37 6.18 -2.18 14.41
C VAL A 37 6.93 -3.50 14.60
N ILE A 38 7.58 -4.01 13.55
CA ILE A 38 8.44 -5.20 13.64
C ILE A 38 9.55 -5.00 14.68
N ALA A 39 10.25 -3.86 14.62
CA ALA A 39 11.35 -3.56 15.53
C ALA A 39 10.90 -3.39 16.99
N MET A 40 9.70 -2.86 17.23
CA MET A 40 9.09 -2.74 18.55
C MET A 40 8.63 -4.09 19.09
N ALA A 41 8.02 -4.94 18.27
CA ALA A 41 7.55 -6.28 18.67
C ALA A 41 8.69 -7.18 19.15
N VAL A 42 9.89 -7.07 18.56
CA VAL A 42 11.08 -7.85 18.94
C VAL A 42 12.05 -7.12 19.87
N LYS A 43 11.70 -5.92 20.38
CA LYS A 43 12.64 -5.06 21.14
C LYS A 43 13.16 -5.69 22.44
N ASN A 44 12.35 -6.56 23.05
CA ASN A 44 12.65 -7.20 24.33
C ASN A 44 13.31 -8.59 24.19
N LEU A 45 13.60 -9.06 22.96
CA LEU A 45 14.23 -10.36 22.74
C LEU A 45 15.76 -10.27 22.85
N PRO A 46 16.43 -11.31 23.39
CA PRO A 46 17.90 -11.41 23.41
C PRO A 46 18.49 -11.17 22.01
N GLY A 47 19.61 -10.44 21.90
CA GLY A 47 20.10 -9.92 20.61
C GLY A 47 20.18 -10.93 19.46
N ARG A 48 20.54 -12.19 19.74
CA ARG A 48 20.52 -13.27 18.75
C ARG A 48 19.09 -13.67 18.34
N GLN A 49 18.16 -13.80 19.29
CA GLN A 49 16.75 -14.08 19.00
C GLN A 49 16.02 -12.92 18.32
N ARG A 50 16.45 -11.67 18.55
CA ARG A 50 15.87 -10.48 17.91
C ARG A 50 16.06 -10.51 16.38
N LEU A 51 17.26 -10.82 15.91
CA LEU A 51 17.55 -10.96 14.46
C LEU A 51 16.74 -12.10 13.83
N TRP A 52 16.65 -13.23 14.53
CA TRP A 52 15.83 -14.36 14.07
C TRP A 52 14.33 -14.03 14.10
N GLY A 53 13.86 -13.25 15.08
CA GLY A 53 12.47 -12.79 15.17
C GLY A 53 12.10 -11.80 14.08
N ILE A 54 13.01 -10.89 13.72
CA ILE A 54 12.82 -9.99 12.56
C ILE A 54 12.78 -10.81 11.27
N GLY A 55 13.73 -11.73 11.07
CA GLY A 55 13.81 -12.55 9.86
C GLY A 55 12.61 -13.49 9.68
N LEU A 56 12.23 -14.23 10.72
CA LEU A 56 11.07 -15.14 10.69
C LEU A 56 9.74 -14.37 10.67
N GLY A 57 9.66 -13.24 11.36
CA GLY A 57 8.50 -12.34 11.33
C GLY A 57 8.25 -11.78 9.93
N ALA A 58 9.27 -11.18 9.33
CA ALA A 58 9.20 -10.69 7.96
C ALA A 58 8.92 -11.81 6.97
N GLY A 59 9.59 -12.96 7.09
CA GLY A 59 9.35 -14.12 6.22
C GLY A 59 7.93 -14.68 6.33
N GLY A 60 7.39 -14.79 7.55
CA GLY A 60 6.02 -15.28 7.80
C GLY A 60 4.96 -14.32 7.28
N ALA A 61 5.09 -13.02 7.56
CA ALA A 61 4.22 -11.97 7.03
C ALA A 61 4.14 -12.02 5.50
N VAL A 62 5.28 -12.17 4.84
CA VAL A 62 5.36 -12.31 3.39
C VAL A 62 4.58 -13.49 2.85
N VAL A 63 4.72 -14.67 3.46
CA VAL A 63 4.03 -15.88 2.99
C VAL A 63 2.52 -15.65 3.05
N VAL A 64 2.04 -15.07 4.15
CA VAL A 64 0.63 -14.70 4.29
C VAL A 64 0.23 -13.68 3.22
N ARG A 65 1.04 -12.65 2.97
CA ARG A 65 0.78 -11.66 1.91
C ARG A 65 0.71 -12.31 0.54
N VAL A 66 1.62 -13.21 0.17
CA VAL A 66 1.61 -13.88 -1.13
C VAL A 66 0.32 -14.70 -1.30
N ILE A 67 -0.07 -15.46 -0.28
CA ILE A 67 -1.29 -16.27 -0.30
C ILE A 67 -2.53 -15.38 -0.42
N CYS A 68 -2.65 -14.34 0.39
CA CYS A 68 -3.80 -13.44 0.35
C CYS A 68 -3.87 -12.65 -0.96
N THR A 69 -2.74 -12.12 -1.47
CA THR A 69 -2.71 -11.41 -2.76
C THR A 69 -3.08 -12.33 -3.91
N PHE A 70 -2.64 -13.61 -3.87
CA PHE A 70 -3.06 -14.62 -4.84
C PHE A 70 -4.58 -14.79 -4.83
N LEU A 71 -5.18 -14.99 -3.65
CA LEU A 71 -6.63 -15.15 -3.52
C LEU A 71 -7.37 -13.91 -4.02
N VAL A 72 -6.91 -12.72 -3.65
CA VAL A 72 -7.48 -11.43 -4.10
C VAL A 72 -7.38 -11.29 -5.63
N ALA A 73 -6.22 -11.63 -6.22
CA ALA A 73 -6.04 -11.57 -7.67
C ALA A 73 -7.00 -12.50 -8.42
N GLN A 74 -7.31 -13.68 -7.85
CA GLN A 74 -8.33 -14.57 -8.40
C GLN A 74 -9.75 -13.99 -8.25
N LEU A 75 -10.05 -13.39 -7.09
CA LEU A 75 -11.34 -12.74 -6.85
C LEU A 75 -11.57 -11.54 -7.79
N LEU A 76 -10.53 -10.80 -8.16
CA LEU A 76 -10.59 -9.66 -9.08
C LEU A 76 -11.02 -10.02 -10.50
N ASN A 77 -11.07 -11.31 -10.87
CA ASN A 77 -11.64 -11.75 -12.14
C ASN A 77 -13.19 -11.82 -12.11
N MET A 78 -13.82 -11.75 -10.93
CA MET A 78 -15.28 -11.68 -10.83
C MET A 78 -15.81 -10.26 -11.12
N GLN A 79 -16.99 -10.21 -11.73
CA GLN A 79 -17.75 -8.97 -11.96
C GLN A 79 -17.92 -8.18 -10.65
N PHE A 80 -17.82 -6.84 -10.73
CA PHE A 80 -17.90 -5.87 -9.63
C PHE A 80 -16.73 -5.87 -8.63
N ILE A 81 -15.90 -6.91 -8.56
CA ILE A 81 -14.81 -6.95 -7.58
C ILE A 81 -13.71 -5.93 -7.94
N LYS A 82 -13.43 -5.68 -9.22
CA LYS A 82 -12.47 -4.62 -9.58
C LYS A 82 -13.03 -3.24 -9.30
N LEU A 83 -14.34 -3.05 -9.49
CA LEU A 83 -15.01 -1.81 -9.16
C LEU A 83 -14.91 -1.49 -7.66
N ILE A 84 -15.25 -2.47 -6.80
CA ILE A 84 -15.16 -2.34 -5.34
C ILE A 84 -13.70 -2.19 -4.91
N GLY A 85 -12.80 -3.03 -5.45
CA GLY A 85 -11.37 -2.98 -5.15
C GLY A 85 -10.75 -1.63 -5.52
N GLY A 86 -11.11 -1.07 -6.68
CA GLY A 86 -10.67 0.25 -7.10
C GLY A 86 -11.19 1.36 -6.18
N ALA A 87 -12.45 1.29 -5.75
CA ALA A 87 -13.02 2.24 -4.78
C ALA A 87 -12.30 2.17 -3.41
N VAL A 88 -11.98 0.95 -2.93
CA VAL A 88 -11.21 0.74 -1.70
C VAL A 88 -9.80 1.33 -1.84
N ILE A 89 -9.11 1.10 -2.96
CA ILE A 89 -7.78 1.68 -3.22
C ILE A 89 -7.81 3.21 -3.22
N ILE A 90 -8.84 3.82 -3.82
CA ILE A 90 -9.01 5.27 -3.81
C ILE A 90 -9.22 5.77 -2.38
N TRP A 91 -10.04 5.08 -1.58
CA TRP A 91 -10.24 5.39 -0.18
C TRP A 91 -8.92 5.30 0.63
N ILE A 92 -8.13 4.25 0.42
CA ILE A 92 -6.81 4.07 1.03
C ILE A 92 -5.87 5.22 0.62
N ALA A 93 -5.86 5.60 -0.66
CA ALA A 93 -5.01 6.69 -1.14
C ALA A 93 -5.34 8.03 -0.47
N VAL A 94 -6.64 8.30 -0.24
CA VAL A 94 -7.09 9.49 0.50
C VAL A 94 -6.67 9.39 1.97
N LYS A 95 -6.97 8.25 2.63
CA LYS A 95 -6.64 7.98 4.04
C LYS A 95 -5.13 8.13 4.30
N LEU A 96 -4.31 7.57 3.41
CA LEU A 96 -2.85 7.64 3.44
C LEU A 96 -2.35 9.10 3.44
N LEU A 97 -2.98 9.99 2.66
CA LEU A 97 -2.61 11.42 2.63
C LEU A 97 -3.18 12.22 3.80
N THR A 98 -4.34 11.85 4.35
CA THR A 98 -5.02 12.62 5.39
C THR A 98 -4.59 12.27 6.81
N GLU A 99 -4.26 11.01 7.05
CA GLU A 99 -3.94 10.47 8.39
C GLU A 99 -2.45 10.10 8.49
N GLY A 100 -1.77 9.90 7.35
CA GLY A 100 -0.43 9.31 7.35
C GLY A 100 -0.46 7.86 7.81
N ALA A 101 0.55 7.06 7.46
CA ALA A 101 0.61 5.65 7.84
C ALA A 101 0.83 5.38 9.35
N LYS A 102 0.76 6.42 10.20
CA LYS A 102 1.32 6.43 11.56
C LYS A 102 0.38 5.89 12.65
N GLU A 103 -0.91 5.69 12.40
CA GLU A 103 -1.89 5.57 13.51
C GLU A 103 -2.34 4.15 13.92
N GLU A 104 -1.97 3.04 13.27
CA GLU A 104 -2.73 1.79 13.50
C GLU A 104 -2.25 0.81 14.57
N CYS A 105 -1.07 0.92 15.20
CA CYS A 105 -0.67 -0.10 16.20
C CYS A 105 0.43 0.33 17.19
N GLN A 106 0.29 1.49 17.85
CA GLN A 106 1.36 1.97 18.76
C GLN A 106 1.40 1.30 20.16
N ASP A 107 0.43 0.46 20.54
CA ASP A 107 0.27 0.00 21.94
C ASP A 107 0.18 -1.53 22.14
N ARG A 108 1.08 -2.33 21.56
CA ARG A 108 1.19 -3.76 21.94
C ARG A 108 2.62 -4.17 22.29
N GLU A 109 2.99 -3.94 23.54
CA GLU A 109 4.20 -4.51 24.15
C GLU A 109 3.90 -5.90 24.74
N CYS A 110 4.74 -6.91 24.48
CA CYS A 110 4.88 -8.07 25.38
C CYS A 110 6.06 -9.01 25.04
N GLY A 111 6.48 -9.80 26.02
CA GLY A 111 7.83 -10.38 26.17
C GLY A 111 8.10 -11.81 25.68
N SER A 112 7.36 -12.36 24.71
CA SER A 112 7.62 -13.72 24.17
C SER A 112 7.80 -13.74 22.66
N PHE A 113 8.73 -14.56 22.16
CA PHE A 113 9.06 -14.72 20.72
C PHE A 113 7.83 -15.05 19.86
N TRP A 114 6.99 -15.98 20.32
CA TRP A 114 5.77 -16.37 19.61
C TRP A 114 4.73 -15.26 19.56
N GLN A 115 4.67 -14.43 20.61
CA GLN A 115 3.76 -13.30 20.67
C GLN A 115 4.22 -12.17 19.75
N ALA A 116 5.54 -11.93 19.68
CA ALA A 116 6.13 -10.99 18.72
C ALA A 116 5.84 -11.40 17.27
N LEU A 117 5.99 -12.70 16.95
CA LEU A 117 5.68 -13.23 15.62
C LEU A 117 4.19 -13.05 15.27
N TRP A 118 3.29 -13.35 16.20
CA TRP A 118 1.85 -13.17 16.01
C TRP A 118 1.47 -11.70 15.77
N ILE A 119 2.04 -10.77 16.55
CA ILE A 119 1.80 -9.33 16.37
C ILE A 119 2.30 -8.86 15.01
N ILE A 120 3.49 -9.31 14.57
CA ILE A 120 4.03 -8.97 13.25
C ILE A 120 3.09 -9.45 12.13
N ILE A 121 2.62 -10.70 12.20
CA ILE A 121 1.72 -11.26 11.19
C ILE A 121 0.37 -10.53 11.20
N VAL A 122 -0.20 -10.27 12.37
CA VAL A 122 -1.49 -9.57 12.49
C VAL A 122 -1.39 -8.12 12.01
N ALA A 123 -0.31 -7.41 12.35
CA ALA A 123 -0.06 -6.05 11.87
C ALA A 123 0.16 -6.01 10.35
N ASP A 124 0.92 -6.96 9.80
CA ASP A 124 1.08 -7.06 8.34
C ASP A 124 -0.22 -7.45 7.65
N MET A 125 -1.09 -8.25 8.27
CA MET A 125 -2.42 -8.56 7.73
C MET A 125 -3.36 -7.33 7.76
N SER A 126 -3.42 -6.60 8.89
CA SER A 126 -4.30 -5.43 9.00
C SER A 126 -3.91 -4.32 8.04
N MET A 127 -2.61 -4.04 7.92
CA MET A 127 -2.09 -3.05 6.97
C MET A 127 -1.99 -3.60 5.54
N GLY A 128 -1.80 -4.90 5.41
CA GLY A 128 -1.54 -5.57 4.15
C GLY A 128 -2.78 -5.83 3.32
N ILE A 129 -4.01 -5.89 3.87
CA ILE A 129 -5.23 -6.08 3.07
C ILE A 129 -5.36 -4.98 2.00
N ASP A 130 -5.11 -3.74 2.40
CA ASP A 130 -5.16 -2.55 1.54
C ASP A 130 -4.06 -2.61 0.46
N ASN A 131 -2.89 -3.11 0.84
CA ASN A 131 -1.76 -3.26 -0.05
C ASN A 131 -1.90 -4.47 -1.00
N MET A 132 -2.51 -5.57 -0.56
CA MET A 132 -2.78 -6.77 -1.36
C MET A 132 -3.80 -6.48 -2.46
N LEU A 133 -4.80 -5.62 -2.19
CA LEU A 133 -5.71 -5.12 -3.22
C LEU A 133 -4.97 -4.30 -4.27
N ALA A 134 -4.09 -3.39 -3.85
CA ALA A 134 -3.29 -2.56 -4.75
C ALA A 134 -2.27 -3.35 -5.57
N VAL A 135 -1.57 -4.30 -4.95
CA VAL A 135 -0.59 -5.17 -5.63
C VAL A 135 -1.30 -6.17 -6.54
N GLY A 136 -2.41 -6.76 -6.09
CA GLY A 136 -3.25 -7.63 -6.90
C GLY A 136 -3.73 -6.92 -8.18
N ALA A 137 -4.19 -5.67 -8.04
CA ALA A 137 -4.54 -4.80 -9.15
C ALA A 137 -3.37 -4.51 -10.10
N ALA A 138 -2.24 -4.09 -9.56
CA ALA A 138 -1.04 -3.76 -10.33
C ALA A 138 -0.48 -4.97 -11.09
N SER A 139 -0.67 -6.19 -10.55
CA SER A 139 -0.24 -7.43 -11.19
C SER A 139 -1.06 -7.82 -12.43
N ARG A 140 -2.22 -7.18 -12.66
CA ARG A 140 -3.13 -7.45 -13.78
C ARG A 140 -3.47 -8.94 -13.95
N GLY A 141 -3.53 -9.69 -12.85
CA GLY A 141 -3.83 -11.13 -12.85
C GLY A 141 -2.66 -12.03 -13.26
N ASN A 142 -1.46 -11.49 -13.50
CA ASN A 142 -0.27 -12.27 -13.82
C ASN A 142 0.42 -12.75 -12.52
N LEU A 143 0.24 -14.04 -12.22
CA LEU A 143 0.77 -14.69 -11.03
C LEU A 143 2.29 -14.64 -10.93
N PHE A 144 2.99 -14.80 -12.05
CA PHE A 144 4.44 -14.67 -12.09
C PHE A 144 4.87 -13.23 -11.75
N LEU A 145 4.20 -12.21 -12.31
CA LEU A 145 4.50 -10.81 -12.03
C LEU A 145 4.27 -10.48 -10.54
N LEU A 146 3.17 -10.97 -9.98
CA LEU A 146 2.85 -10.84 -8.56
C LEU A 146 3.90 -11.50 -7.68
N LEU A 147 4.24 -12.77 -7.93
CA LEU A 147 5.23 -13.52 -7.15
C LEU A 147 6.63 -12.91 -7.26
N PHE A 148 7.06 -12.55 -8.48
CA PHE A 148 8.36 -11.96 -8.71
C PHE A 148 8.46 -10.55 -8.11
N GLY A 149 7.43 -9.73 -8.27
CA GLY A 149 7.35 -8.39 -7.71
C GLY A 149 7.37 -8.42 -6.18
N LEU A 150 6.58 -9.30 -5.56
CA LEU A 150 6.60 -9.50 -4.11
C LEU A 150 7.95 -10.05 -3.64
N ALA A 151 8.48 -11.09 -4.30
CA ALA A 151 9.78 -11.67 -3.95
C ALA A 151 10.91 -10.64 -3.97
N LEU A 152 10.91 -9.76 -4.98
CA LEU A 152 11.87 -8.66 -5.10
C LEU A 152 11.62 -7.57 -4.05
N SER A 153 10.37 -7.20 -3.79
CA SER A 153 9.97 -6.13 -2.88
C SER A 153 10.45 -6.35 -1.44
N ILE A 154 10.47 -7.60 -0.97
CA ILE A 154 10.76 -7.94 0.44
C ILE A 154 12.15 -7.50 0.91
N PRO A 155 13.26 -7.91 0.26
CA PRO A 155 14.58 -7.44 0.67
C PRO A 155 14.68 -5.92 0.57
N PHE A 156 14.01 -5.29 -0.40
CA PHE A 156 13.93 -3.84 -0.51
C PHE A 156 13.18 -3.21 0.66
N VAL A 157 12.02 -3.71 1.07
CA VAL A 157 11.25 -3.17 2.21
C VAL A 157 12.04 -3.34 3.50
N VAL A 158 12.62 -4.51 3.76
CA VAL A 158 13.38 -4.77 5.00
C VAL A 158 14.62 -3.88 5.08
N PHE A 159 15.34 -3.69 3.98
CA PHE A 159 16.57 -2.88 3.96
C PHE A 159 16.31 -1.38 3.84
N MET A 160 15.31 -0.99 3.04
CA MET A 160 15.08 0.38 2.59
C MET A 160 13.98 1.09 3.37
N SER A 161 13.13 0.40 4.14
CA SER A 161 12.07 1.01 4.97
C SER A 161 12.61 2.11 5.91
N ASN A 162 13.73 1.84 6.59
CA ASN A 162 14.35 2.81 7.50
C ASN A 162 14.88 4.05 6.75
N MET A 163 15.32 3.89 5.50
CA MET A 163 15.73 5.00 4.65
C MET A 163 14.51 5.75 4.11
N LEU A 164 13.50 5.02 3.63
CA LEU A 164 12.29 5.59 3.06
C LEU A 164 11.49 6.37 4.11
N SER A 165 11.32 5.85 5.32
CA SER A 165 10.63 6.54 6.41
C SER A 165 11.27 7.91 6.69
N LYS A 166 12.60 7.96 6.84
CA LYS A 166 13.35 9.22 6.97
C LYS A 166 13.20 10.13 5.74
N LEU A 167 13.14 9.53 4.55
CA LEU A 167 12.99 10.26 3.30
C LEU A 167 11.57 10.83 3.16
N MET A 168 10.54 10.14 3.61
CA MET A 168 9.15 10.60 3.63
C MET A 168 8.93 11.69 4.67
N ASP A 169 9.55 11.57 5.85
CA ASP A 169 9.56 12.65 6.85
C ASP A 169 10.26 13.91 6.32
N ARG A 170 11.32 13.75 5.53
CA ARG A 170 12.07 14.88 4.93
C ARG A 170 11.40 15.44 3.66
N TYR A 171 10.81 14.56 2.85
CA TYR A 171 10.21 14.86 1.55
C TYR A 171 8.78 14.30 1.50
N PRO A 172 7.79 15.02 2.06
CA PRO A 172 6.40 14.58 2.08
C PRO A 172 5.80 14.41 0.67
N ILE A 173 6.43 14.97 -0.37
CA ILE A 173 6.05 14.76 -1.78
C ILE A 173 6.03 13.28 -2.19
N ILE A 174 6.81 12.42 -1.53
CA ILE A 174 6.86 10.98 -1.81
C ILE A 174 5.52 10.31 -1.46
N LEU A 175 4.88 10.75 -0.37
CA LEU A 175 3.54 10.29 0.02
C LEU A 175 2.49 10.67 -1.03
N TRP A 176 2.59 11.88 -1.57
CA TRP A 176 1.75 12.36 -2.68
C TRP A 176 1.94 11.55 -3.96
N ALA A 177 3.19 11.20 -4.28
CA ALA A 177 3.49 10.32 -5.42
C ALA A 177 2.90 8.92 -5.25
N GLY A 178 3.01 8.32 -4.04
CA GLY A 178 2.41 7.03 -3.73
C GLY A 178 0.88 7.04 -3.84
N ALA A 179 0.23 8.06 -3.26
CA ALA A 179 -1.21 8.23 -3.36
C ALA A 179 -1.69 8.48 -4.81
N ALA A 180 -0.91 9.20 -5.61
CA ALA A 180 -1.19 9.37 -7.04
C ALA A 180 -1.12 8.02 -7.79
N ILE A 181 -0.11 7.20 -7.52
CA ILE A 181 0.00 5.86 -8.13
C ILE A 181 -1.19 4.98 -7.72
N LEU A 182 -1.56 4.98 -6.44
CA LEU A 182 -2.75 4.27 -5.96
C LEU A 182 -4.02 4.78 -6.66
N GLY A 183 -4.17 6.08 -6.83
CA GLY A 183 -5.28 6.68 -7.57
C GLY A 183 -5.36 6.24 -9.02
N LYS A 184 -4.23 6.20 -9.73
CA LYS A 184 -4.15 5.65 -11.08
C LYS A 184 -4.59 4.19 -11.10
N VAL A 185 -4.06 3.36 -10.19
CA VAL A 185 -4.37 1.92 -10.13
C VAL A 185 -5.85 1.70 -9.81
N GLY A 186 -6.41 2.41 -8.83
CA GLY A 186 -7.83 2.33 -8.49
C GLY A 186 -8.74 2.76 -9.64
N GLY A 187 -8.40 3.84 -10.34
CA GLY A 187 -9.12 4.29 -11.53
C GLY A 187 -9.05 3.29 -12.69
N GLU A 188 -7.87 2.72 -12.94
CA GLU A 188 -7.65 1.66 -13.94
C GLU A 188 -8.49 0.42 -13.62
N MET A 189 -8.57 0.00 -12.34
CA MET A 189 -9.41 -1.12 -11.95
C MET A 189 -10.90 -0.86 -12.14
N MET A 190 -11.38 0.34 -11.79
CA MET A 190 -12.80 0.67 -11.92
C MET A 190 -13.25 0.68 -13.38
N ILE A 191 -12.45 1.26 -14.28
CA ILE A 191 -12.80 1.35 -15.71
C ILE A 191 -12.62 0.00 -16.45
N THR A 192 -11.68 -0.83 -16.00
CA THR A 192 -11.43 -2.18 -16.56
C THR A 192 -12.23 -3.30 -15.89
N ASP A 193 -13.19 -2.96 -15.01
CA ASP A 193 -14.12 -3.93 -14.44
C ASP A 193 -14.99 -4.54 -15.55
N PRO A 194 -15.18 -5.88 -15.57
CA PRO A 194 -15.98 -6.55 -16.60
C PRO A 194 -17.40 -5.99 -16.78
N TRP A 195 -18.03 -5.51 -15.70
CA TRP A 195 -19.35 -4.91 -15.76
C TRP A 195 -19.32 -3.51 -16.39
N VAL A 196 -18.36 -2.67 -15.97
CA VAL A 196 -18.17 -1.32 -16.51
C VAL A 196 -17.80 -1.37 -17.99
N HIS A 197 -16.89 -2.28 -18.34
CA HIS A 197 -16.47 -2.48 -19.73
C HIS A 197 -17.61 -3.05 -20.60
N GLY A 198 -18.45 -3.92 -20.04
CA GLY A 198 -19.65 -4.43 -20.71
C GLY A 198 -20.70 -3.34 -20.99
N LEU A 199 -20.82 -2.34 -20.12
CA LEU A 199 -21.78 -1.25 -20.27
C LEU A 199 -21.25 -0.11 -21.16
N LEU A 200 -19.98 0.28 -21.02
CA LEU A 200 -19.41 1.48 -21.62
C LEU A 200 -18.51 1.23 -22.83
N SER A 201 -17.98 0.01 -23.01
CA SER A 201 -16.97 -0.32 -24.04
C SER A 201 -15.96 0.82 -24.29
N PRO A 202 -15.27 1.30 -23.23
CA PRO A 202 -14.56 2.57 -23.29
C PRO A 202 -13.36 2.48 -24.26
N PRO A 203 -13.19 3.47 -25.16
CA PRO A 203 -11.95 3.57 -25.93
C PRO A 203 -10.79 3.96 -25.01
N LYS A 204 -9.55 3.56 -25.37
CA LYS A 204 -8.34 3.74 -24.53
C LYS A 204 -8.13 5.17 -23.98
N TRP A 205 -8.54 6.20 -24.71
CA TRP A 205 -8.42 7.59 -24.24
C TRP A 205 -9.31 7.88 -23.02
N VAL A 206 -10.47 7.22 -22.91
CA VAL A 206 -11.37 7.31 -21.74
C VAL A 206 -10.73 6.63 -20.54
N GLU A 207 -10.08 5.48 -20.72
CA GLU A 207 -9.34 4.83 -19.63
C GLU A 207 -8.27 5.75 -19.05
N TYR A 208 -7.43 6.36 -19.91
CA TYR A 208 -6.43 7.32 -19.46
C TYR A 208 -7.06 8.56 -18.81
N ALA A 209 -8.17 9.07 -19.34
CA ALA A 209 -8.87 10.21 -18.75
C ALA A 209 -9.40 9.88 -17.34
N VAL A 210 -9.94 8.69 -17.12
CA VAL A 210 -10.40 8.21 -15.81
C VAL A 210 -9.23 8.06 -14.84
N MET A 211 -8.11 7.49 -15.28
CA MET A 211 -6.90 7.40 -14.45
C MET A 211 -6.42 8.78 -14.00
N VAL A 212 -6.30 9.74 -14.94
CA VAL A 212 -5.88 11.12 -14.63
C VAL A 212 -6.89 11.80 -13.71
N PHE A 213 -8.18 11.60 -13.94
CA PHE A 213 -9.24 12.12 -13.09
C PHE A 213 -9.09 11.64 -11.64
N PHE A 214 -8.89 10.34 -11.40
CA PHE A 214 -8.74 9.81 -10.04
C PHE A 214 -7.46 10.28 -9.35
N VAL A 215 -6.35 10.41 -10.09
CA VAL A 215 -5.11 11.02 -9.56
C VAL A 215 -5.36 12.45 -9.08
N LEU A 216 -6.00 13.27 -9.92
CA LEU A 216 -6.32 14.66 -9.58
C LEU A 216 -7.35 14.75 -8.45
N PHE A 217 -8.34 13.85 -8.45
CA PHE A 217 -9.38 13.76 -7.42
C PHE A 217 -8.76 13.47 -6.05
N ILE A 218 -7.88 12.48 -5.94
CA ILE A 218 -7.20 12.16 -4.68
C ILE A 218 -6.35 13.33 -4.20
N CYS A 219 -5.51 13.89 -5.08
CA CYS A 219 -4.68 15.03 -4.74
C CYS A 219 -5.51 16.25 -4.29
N GLY A 220 -6.60 16.54 -5.01
CA GLY A 220 -7.50 17.66 -4.70
C GLY A 220 -8.29 17.44 -3.41
N LEU A 221 -8.90 16.27 -3.25
CA LEU A 221 -9.71 15.91 -2.09
C LEU A 221 -8.86 15.87 -0.83
N SER A 222 -7.70 15.23 -0.85
CA SER A 222 -6.78 15.17 0.29
C SER A 222 -6.27 16.56 0.67
N LYS A 223 -5.97 17.44 -0.31
CA LYS A 223 -5.60 18.84 -0.01
C LYS A 223 -6.73 19.60 0.68
N LEU A 224 -7.97 19.40 0.23
CA LEU A 224 -9.15 20.05 0.81
C LEU A 224 -9.41 19.56 2.24
N LEU A 225 -9.36 18.24 2.46
CA LEU A 225 -9.53 17.64 3.79
C LEU A 225 -8.45 18.07 4.78
N LEU A 226 -7.19 18.12 4.34
CA LEU A 226 -6.07 18.63 5.15
C LEU A 226 -6.24 20.11 5.50
N ASN A 227 -6.69 20.95 4.56
CA ASN A 227 -6.96 22.36 4.82
C ASN A 227 -8.12 22.55 5.82
N ARG A 228 -9.17 21.72 5.75
CA ARG A 228 -10.28 21.74 6.70
C ARG A 228 -9.86 21.31 8.10
N ARG A 229 -8.99 20.31 8.23
CA ARG A 229 -8.40 19.92 9.53
C ARG A 229 -7.54 21.02 10.13
N LYS A 230 -6.66 21.65 9.33
CA LYS A 230 -5.87 22.81 9.79
C LYS A 230 -6.76 23.94 10.29
N ALA A 231 -7.82 24.28 9.55
CA ALA A 231 -8.77 25.31 9.95
C ALA A 231 -9.53 24.98 11.25
N ALA A 232 -9.91 23.72 11.46
CA ALA A 232 -10.58 23.27 12.69
C ALA A 232 -9.66 23.37 13.92
N ILE A 233 -8.40 22.94 13.80
CA ILE A 233 -7.40 23.03 14.88
C ILE A 233 -7.12 24.51 15.25
N SER A 234 -7.10 25.41 14.27
CA SER A 234 -6.92 26.85 14.52
C SER A 234 -8.10 27.52 15.22
N ILE A 235 -9.31 26.95 15.15
CA ILE A 235 -10.51 27.49 15.82
C ILE A 235 -10.55 27.05 17.30
N GLU A 236 -9.97 25.90 17.64
CA GLU A 236 -9.96 25.33 18.99
C GLU A 236 -8.86 25.92 19.90
N GLN A 237 -7.86 26.62 19.34
CA GLN A 237 -6.89 27.43 20.07
C GLN A 237 -7.17 28.94 19.88
N PRO A 238 -8.12 29.55 20.61
CA PRO A 238 -8.19 30.99 20.67
C PRO A 238 -6.95 31.51 21.42
N ALA A 239 -6.26 32.47 20.79
CA ALA A 239 -5.02 33.12 21.21
C ALA A 239 -4.84 33.25 22.74
N ALA A 240 -4.12 32.30 23.35
CA ALA A 240 -3.51 32.51 24.65
C ALA A 240 -2.18 33.24 24.43
N THR A 241 -2.23 34.57 24.29
CA THR A 241 -1.17 35.54 24.66
C THR A 241 -1.51 36.90 24.07
N ASP A 242 -2.25 37.71 24.81
CA ASP A 242 -2.05 39.16 24.79
C ASP A 242 -2.40 39.68 26.19
N GLY A 243 -1.39 40.18 26.91
CA GLY A 243 -1.57 40.76 28.25
C GLY A 243 -0.58 40.30 29.32
N ALA A 244 0.72 40.35 29.03
CA ALA A 244 1.75 40.37 30.07
C ALA A 244 2.85 41.37 29.69
N VAL A 245 2.52 42.67 29.81
CA VAL A 245 3.45 43.76 30.11
C VAL A 245 2.73 44.74 31.01
#